data_AF-A0A812QSS0-F1
#
_entry.id   AF-A0A812QSS0-F1
#
_cell.length_a   1.000
_cell.length_b   1.000
_cell.length_c   1.000
_cell.angle_alpha   90.00
_cell.angle_beta   90.00
_cell.angle_gamma   90.00
#
_symmetry.space_group_name_H-M   'P 1'
#
loop_
_entity.id
_entity.type
_entity.pdbx_description
1 polymer ?
#
loop_
_entity_poly.entity_id
_entity_poly.type
_entity_poly.pdbx_seq_one_letter_code
_entity_poly.pdbx_strand_id
1 'polypeptide(L)'
;MPVRTAMSSPDLQGNSLALEAMNDSPEDGLKGKPSPSPPASCFQACGDLRSLTRKLMALIQDFLGNDLGVADPGFQDPENAVIIFDWDDTLLPTTYILSTVIPSLAEEDRAGVLPESSPHQGALAAHAHLVGFLLRTARRVARVAIVSNSLSPWVEASSARYLPGLDLEGLLRELDVPIYYARRHLPNIPVTYKVEKWDVHLDRSSGGRIGVDIIPEFDGSLAVARIEEGGLMDKWNQEHPDQEVHPGDRFSEVNGSSQHLTAECRKMQRLRITVYRAVPDRDPYVEAKRIDMVACLEKFYGRHQKWRQNVLSIGDACTEQQAIKEVLQDSGVASTSERRPLCKTVNLIDTPTLEQLSNELRILLVWLSHMVQYHKDFDLFMDGLDDLEAELFKKA
;
A
#
# COMPACT_ATOMS: atom_id res chain seq x y z
N MET A 1 -8.53 -13.28 -7.00
CA MET A 1 -8.40 -12.01 -6.25
C MET A 1 -8.14 -10.95 -7.29
N PRO A 2 -9.10 -10.05 -7.59
CA PRO A 2 -8.86 -9.02 -8.58
C PRO A 2 -7.77 -8.10 -8.05
N VAL A 3 -6.80 -7.75 -8.89
CA VAL A 3 -5.85 -6.67 -8.62
C VAL A 3 -6.68 -5.39 -8.60
N ARG A 4 -7.20 -5.01 -7.43
CA ARG A 4 -7.71 -3.67 -7.22
C ARG A 4 -6.54 -2.76 -7.52
N THR A 5 -6.65 -1.98 -8.58
CA THR A 5 -5.71 -0.90 -8.86
C THR A 5 -5.69 -0.02 -7.61
N ALA A 6 -4.62 -0.14 -6.82
CA ALA A 6 -4.38 0.72 -5.67
C ALA A 6 -4.65 2.16 -6.12
N MET A 7 -5.47 2.89 -5.36
CA MET A 7 -5.65 4.31 -5.61
C MET A 7 -4.28 4.96 -5.43
N SER A 8 -3.54 5.13 -6.53
CA SER A 8 -2.23 5.76 -6.53
C SER A 8 -2.33 7.09 -5.81
N SER A 9 -1.36 7.37 -4.93
CA SER A 9 -1.32 8.57 -4.09
C SER A 9 -1.65 9.80 -4.94
N PRO A 10 -2.60 10.66 -4.52
CA PRO A 10 -3.06 11.78 -5.32
C PRO A 10 -1.87 12.70 -5.61
N ASP A 11 -1.56 12.86 -6.89
CA ASP A 11 -0.56 13.80 -7.35
C ASP A 11 -0.99 15.20 -6.89
N LEU A 12 -0.25 15.79 -5.95
CA LEU A 12 -0.39 17.19 -5.57
C LEU A 12 0.16 18.09 -6.69
N GLN A 13 -0.32 17.95 -7.92
CA GLN A 13 -0.09 18.95 -8.97
C GLN A 13 -0.91 20.23 -8.71
N GLY A 14 -1.84 20.22 -7.73
CA GLY A 14 -2.74 21.33 -7.44
C GLY A 14 -2.26 22.39 -6.42
N ASN A 15 -1.15 22.18 -5.69
CA ASN A 15 -0.82 23.04 -4.53
C ASN A 15 0.59 23.66 -4.55
N SER A 16 1.06 24.06 -5.73
CA SER A 16 2.29 24.88 -5.88
C SER A 16 2.25 26.21 -5.08
N LEU A 17 1.08 26.65 -4.62
CA LEU A 17 0.91 27.92 -3.90
C LEU A 17 1.20 27.84 -2.39
N ALA A 18 1.22 26.64 -1.79
CA ALA A 18 1.44 26.50 -0.35
C ALA A 18 2.94 26.55 0.04
N LEU A 19 3.84 26.18 -0.87
CA LEU A 19 5.29 26.21 -0.65
C LEU A 19 5.88 27.63 -0.74
N GLU A 20 5.23 28.55 -1.45
CA GLU A 20 5.71 29.94 -1.57
C GLU A 20 5.33 30.81 -0.36
N ALA A 21 4.36 30.40 0.46
CA ALA A 21 3.87 31.19 1.60
C ALA A 21 4.68 31.02 2.90
N MET A 22 5.67 30.14 2.96
CA MET A 22 6.45 29.87 4.17
C MET A 22 7.81 30.59 4.24
N ASN A 23 8.10 31.49 3.30
CA ASN A 23 9.43 32.11 3.15
C ASN A 23 9.55 33.57 3.65
N ASP A 24 8.63 34.05 4.48
CA ASP A 24 8.72 35.42 5.00
C ASP A 24 8.44 35.51 6.51
N SER A 25 9.36 36.16 7.24
CA SER A 25 9.29 36.68 8.63
C SER A 25 10.06 35.88 9.72
N PRO A 26 10.56 36.54 10.79
CA PRO A 26 11.99 36.69 11.04
C PRO A 26 12.48 35.94 12.29
N GLU A 27 13.80 35.80 12.39
CA GLU A 27 14.52 35.29 13.56
C GLU A 27 14.21 36.11 14.82
N ASP A 28 13.68 35.46 15.86
CA ASP A 28 13.85 35.91 17.24
C ASP A 28 13.87 34.71 18.20
N GLY A 29 14.95 34.64 18.98
CA GLY A 29 15.28 33.49 19.81
C GLY A 29 14.52 33.44 21.13
N LEU A 30 14.13 32.24 21.56
CA LEU A 30 13.69 31.97 22.93
C LEU A 30 14.25 30.66 23.47
N LYS A 31 14.94 30.81 24.62
CA LYS A 31 15.60 29.79 25.42
C LYS A 31 14.62 28.74 25.97
N GLY A 32 15.09 27.50 26.04
CA GLY A 32 14.31 26.31 26.40
C GLY A 32 13.65 26.29 27.78
N LYS A 33 12.61 25.46 27.86
CA LYS A 33 12.02 24.92 29.09
C LYS A 33 11.85 23.39 28.93
N PRO A 34 12.01 22.61 30.00
CA PRO A 34 11.95 21.15 29.92
C PRO A 34 10.52 20.64 29.68
N SER A 35 10.43 19.59 28.89
CA SER A 35 9.21 18.86 28.52
C SER A 35 8.47 18.29 29.74
N PRO A 36 7.13 18.38 29.83
CA PRO A 36 6.37 17.66 30.82
C PRO A 36 6.29 16.17 30.47
N SER A 37 6.46 15.31 31.47
CA SER A 37 6.23 13.86 31.39
C SER A 37 4.79 13.54 30.97
N PRO A 38 4.56 12.46 30.18
CA PRO A 38 3.25 12.15 29.63
C PRO A 38 2.24 11.70 30.71
N PRO A 39 0.94 11.99 30.53
CA PRO A 39 -0.10 11.57 31.46
C PRO A 39 -0.34 10.06 31.42
N ALA A 40 -0.57 9.47 32.59
CA ALA A 40 -0.69 8.03 32.84
C ALA A 40 -1.97 7.36 32.30
N SER A 41 -2.74 8.00 31.40
CA SER A 41 -4.04 7.49 30.94
C SER A 41 -3.99 6.63 29.66
N CYS A 42 -2.81 6.38 29.07
CA CYS A 42 -2.68 5.59 27.83
C CYS A 42 -2.71 4.06 28.04
N PHE A 43 -2.89 3.55 29.27
CA PHE A 43 -2.72 2.13 29.60
C PHE A 43 -4.00 1.28 29.68
N GLN A 44 -5.18 1.84 29.40
CA GLN A 44 -6.45 1.08 29.53
C GLN A 44 -6.75 0.11 28.38
N ALA A 45 -6.04 0.18 27.24
CA ALA A 45 -6.19 -0.78 26.13
C ALA A 45 -5.37 -2.10 26.31
N CYS A 46 -4.81 -2.35 27.51
CA CYS A 46 -3.87 -3.45 27.73
C CYS A 46 -4.53 -4.85 27.82
N GLY A 47 -5.85 -4.92 27.97
CA GLY A 47 -6.60 -6.20 28.02
C GLY A 47 -6.67 -6.89 26.66
N ASP A 48 -7.07 -6.13 25.63
CA ASP A 48 -7.33 -6.65 24.28
C ASP A 48 -6.04 -7.02 23.55
N LEU A 49 -4.99 -6.20 23.72
CA LEU A 49 -3.68 -6.46 23.12
C LEU A 49 -3.04 -7.75 23.64
N ARG A 50 -3.29 -8.16 24.89
CA ARG A 50 -2.78 -9.43 25.46
C ARG A 50 -3.51 -10.67 24.95
N SER A 51 -4.72 -10.50 24.42
CA SER A 51 -5.52 -11.58 23.84
C SER A 51 -5.19 -11.73 22.35
N LEU A 52 -5.14 -10.61 21.64
CA LEU A 52 -4.69 -10.51 20.25
C LEU A 52 -3.26 -11.04 20.10
N THR A 53 -2.33 -10.62 20.96
CA THR A 53 -0.96 -11.17 20.95
C THR A 53 -0.95 -12.67 21.22
N ARG A 54 -1.80 -13.24 22.08
CA ARG A 54 -1.78 -14.69 22.37
C ARG A 54 -2.29 -15.56 21.22
N LYS A 55 -3.31 -15.11 20.49
CA LYS A 55 -3.84 -15.84 19.33
C LYS A 55 -3.03 -15.56 18.06
N LEU A 56 -2.48 -14.35 17.91
CA LEU A 56 -1.48 -14.08 16.89
C LEU A 56 -0.19 -14.86 17.15
N MET A 57 0.22 -15.04 18.42
CA MET A 57 1.28 -15.99 18.78
C MET A 57 0.88 -17.39 18.30
N ALA A 58 -0.37 -17.85 18.46
CA ALA A 58 -0.79 -19.13 17.90
C ALA A 58 -0.75 -19.17 16.36
N LEU A 59 -1.22 -18.12 15.66
CA LEU A 59 -1.18 -18.04 14.20
C LEU A 59 0.26 -18.01 13.67
N ILE A 60 1.13 -17.21 14.29
CA ILE A 60 2.55 -17.08 13.94
C ILE A 60 3.34 -18.32 14.38
N GLN A 61 2.95 -19.01 15.44
CA GLN A 61 3.58 -20.25 15.91
C GLN A 61 3.11 -21.46 15.10
N ASP A 62 1.89 -21.43 14.57
CA ASP A 62 1.41 -22.36 13.55
C ASP A 62 2.10 -22.08 12.20
N PHE A 63 2.37 -20.81 11.87
CA PHE A 63 2.99 -20.40 10.60
C PHE A 63 4.53 -20.55 10.58
N LEU A 64 5.23 -20.12 11.64
CA LEU A 64 6.69 -20.24 11.79
C LEU A 64 7.12 -21.58 12.41
N GLY A 65 6.17 -22.37 12.92
CA GLY A 65 6.38 -23.67 13.55
C GLY A 65 7.05 -23.61 14.94
N ASN A 66 7.33 -24.79 15.52
CA ASN A 66 8.11 -24.95 16.76
C ASN A 66 9.57 -24.46 16.66
N ASP A 67 10.00 -23.89 15.53
CA ASP A 67 11.37 -23.41 15.24
C ASP A 67 11.63 -21.97 15.72
N LEU A 68 10.68 -21.32 16.42
CA LEU A 68 10.81 -19.97 17.01
C LEU A 68 12.00 -19.78 17.98
N GLY A 69 12.79 -20.83 18.25
CA GLY A 69 13.96 -20.80 19.12
C GLY A 69 15.33 -20.88 18.43
N VAL A 70 15.39 -21.09 17.10
CA VAL A 70 16.69 -21.21 16.40
C VAL A 70 16.96 -19.92 15.64
N ALA A 71 17.41 -18.90 16.38
CA ALA A 71 17.94 -17.67 15.81
C ALA A 71 19.20 -17.98 14.98
N ASP A 72 19.26 -17.50 13.74
CA ASP A 72 20.48 -17.58 12.94
C ASP A 72 21.49 -16.56 13.50
N PRO A 73 22.67 -16.98 14.00
CA PRO A 73 23.69 -16.07 14.49
C PRO A 73 24.11 -15.02 13.46
N GLY A 74 23.95 -15.32 12.17
CA GLY A 74 24.26 -14.42 11.06
C GLY A 74 23.39 -13.16 11.00
N PHE A 75 22.23 -13.15 11.64
CA PHE A 75 21.29 -12.02 11.62
C PHE A 75 21.05 -11.40 13.01
N GLN A 76 21.98 -11.58 13.95
CA GLN A 76 21.99 -10.85 15.22
C GLN A 76 22.49 -9.40 15.07
N ASP A 77 23.33 -9.15 14.06
CA ASP A 77 23.81 -7.81 13.73
C ASP A 77 22.77 -7.10 12.84
N PRO A 78 22.25 -5.92 13.25
CA PRO A 78 21.31 -5.13 12.45
C PRO A 78 21.83 -4.74 11.06
N GLU A 79 23.15 -4.78 10.86
CA GLU A 79 23.76 -4.44 9.58
C GLU A 79 23.70 -5.59 8.56
N ASN A 80 23.26 -6.79 8.97
CA ASN A 80 23.18 -7.98 8.11
C ASN A 80 21.79 -8.23 7.51
N ALA A 81 20.77 -7.46 7.93
CA ALA A 81 19.39 -7.56 7.42
C ALA A 81 18.90 -6.22 6.90
N VAL A 82 17.91 -6.25 6.00
CA VAL A 82 17.22 -5.06 5.47
C VAL A 82 15.71 -5.23 5.64
N ILE A 83 15.07 -4.20 6.18
CA ILE A 83 13.61 -4.04 6.15
C ILE A 83 13.28 -2.94 5.14
N ILE A 84 12.36 -3.24 4.22
CA ILE A 84 11.83 -2.28 3.26
C ILE A 84 10.36 -2.06 3.59
N PHE A 85 9.99 -0.82 3.90
CA PHE A 85 8.60 -0.42 4.07
C PHE A 85 8.08 0.26 2.80
N ASP A 86 6.82 -0.01 2.44
CA ASP A 86 6.03 0.97 1.68
C ASP A 86 5.61 2.16 2.57
N TRP A 87 4.93 3.15 2.01
CA TRP A 87 4.45 4.34 2.69
C TRP A 87 2.93 4.43 2.76
N ASP A 88 2.25 4.41 1.61
CA ASP A 88 0.82 4.69 1.52
C ASP A 88 0.03 3.46 1.98
N ASP A 89 -0.94 3.63 2.87
CA ASP A 89 -1.67 2.55 3.57
C ASP A 89 -0.79 1.49 4.26
N THR A 90 0.49 1.80 4.43
CA THR A 90 1.46 0.98 5.17
C THR A 90 1.99 1.71 6.42
N LEU A 91 2.53 2.92 6.27
CA LEU A 91 2.98 3.78 7.38
C LEU A 91 2.11 5.02 7.53
N LEU A 92 1.51 5.48 6.44
CA LEU A 92 0.54 6.56 6.42
C LEU A 92 -0.83 5.98 6.05
N PRO A 93 -1.90 6.23 6.82
CA PRO A 93 -3.25 5.74 6.52
C PRO A 93 -3.90 6.57 5.39
N THR A 94 -3.30 6.52 4.19
CA THR A 94 -3.62 7.38 3.04
C THR A 94 -5.07 7.24 2.61
N THR A 95 -5.61 6.02 2.46
CA THR A 95 -7.01 5.82 2.07
C THR A 95 -7.96 6.39 3.11
N TYR A 96 -7.70 6.19 4.40
CA TYR A 96 -8.50 6.81 5.47
C TYR A 96 -8.44 8.34 5.41
N ILE A 97 -7.26 8.92 5.18
CA ILE A 97 -7.09 10.38 5.06
C ILE A 97 -7.92 10.92 3.89
N LEU A 98 -7.83 10.30 2.72
CA LEU A 98 -8.49 10.77 1.50
C LEU A 98 -10.02 10.56 1.55
N SER A 99 -10.47 9.45 2.11
CA SER A 99 -11.89 9.09 2.14
C SER A 99 -12.66 9.70 3.31
N THR A 100 -11.98 9.97 4.44
CA THR A 100 -12.63 10.35 5.70
C THR A 100 -12.14 11.68 6.22
N VAL A 101 -10.82 11.87 6.33
CA VAL A 101 -10.26 13.09 6.96
C VAL A 101 -10.51 14.31 6.09
N ILE A 102 -9.95 14.36 4.87
CA ILE A 102 -10.06 15.53 3.98
C ILE A 102 -11.52 15.92 3.71
N PRO A 103 -12.43 14.99 3.39
CA PRO A 103 -13.84 15.34 3.14
C PRO A 103 -14.54 15.96 4.35
N SER A 104 -14.10 15.62 5.57
CA SER A 104 -14.67 16.15 6.83
C SER A 104 -14.14 17.53 7.22
N LEU A 105 -13.08 18.04 6.56
CA LEU A 105 -12.50 19.36 6.83
C LEU A 105 -13.27 20.48 6.11
N ALA A 106 -13.23 21.68 6.71
CA ALA A 106 -13.64 22.92 6.06
C ALA A 106 -12.79 23.15 4.80
N GLU A 107 -13.36 23.81 3.79
CA GLU A 107 -12.75 23.93 2.46
C GLU A 107 -11.38 24.61 2.50
N GLU A 108 -11.27 25.66 3.33
CA GLU A 108 -10.03 26.39 3.60
C GLU A 108 -8.93 25.54 4.24
N ASP A 109 -9.29 24.50 5.01
CA ASP A 109 -8.36 23.63 5.72
C ASP A 109 -7.90 22.44 4.87
N ARG A 110 -8.60 22.14 3.76
CA ARG A 110 -8.30 20.98 2.89
C ARG A 110 -6.99 21.05 2.14
N ALA A 111 -6.30 22.18 2.15
CA ALA A 111 -4.99 22.37 1.52
C ALA A 111 -3.83 22.37 2.53
N GLY A 112 -4.10 22.64 3.81
CA GLY A 112 -3.09 22.88 4.84
C GLY A 112 -2.80 21.67 5.74
N VAL A 113 -1.95 21.88 6.75
CA VAL A 113 -1.70 20.93 7.84
C VAL A 113 -3.01 20.63 8.56
N LEU A 114 -3.16 19.39 9.05
CA LEU A 114 -4.33 19.00 9.82
C LEU A 114 -4.57 19.97 11.00
N PRO A 115 -5.73 20.65 11.08
CA PRO A 115 -6.00 21.60 12.15
C PRO A 115 -6.02 20.94 13.53
N GLU A 116 -5.54 21.65 14.56
CA GLU A 116 -5.59 21.15 15.94
C GLU A 116 -7.01 20.88 16.44
N SER A 117 -7.99 21.62 15.89
CA SER A 117 -9.42 21.43 16.17
C SER A 117 -10.05 20.25 15.43
N SER A 118 -9.33 19.59 14.52
CA SER A 118 -9.85 18.44 13.78
C SER A 118 -10.18 17.30 14.74
N PRO A 119 -11.35 16.64 14.60
CA PRO A 119 -11.69 15.47 15.41
C PRO A 119 -10.70 14.30 15.19
N HIS A 120 -9.94 14.32 14.08
CA HIS A 120 -8.97 13.29 13.73
C HIS A 120 -7.58 13.53 14.32
N GLN A 121 -7.31 14.72 14.88
CA GLN A 121 -5.97 15.12 15.32
C GLN A 121 -5.37 14.14 16.33
N GLY A 122 -6.13 13.82 17.38
CA GLY A 122 -5.62 12.97 18.46
C GLY A 122 -5.31 11.55 18.01
N ALA A 123 -6.15 10.98 17.14
CA ALA A 123 -5.97 9.63 16.62
C ALA A 123 -4.79 9.56 15.65
N LEU A 124 -4.64 10.54 14.74
CA LEU A 124 -3.50 10.62 13.83
C LEU A 124 -2.19 10.94 14.55
N ALA A 125 -2.20 11.74 15.62
CA ALA A 125 -1.02 11.96 16.46
C ALA A 125 -0.59 10.67 17.20
N ALA A 126 -1.55 9.90 17.71
CA ALA A 126 -1.26 8.60 18.31
C ALA A 126 -0.67 7.61 17.28
N HIS A 127 -1.20 7.62 16.05
CA HIS A 127 -0.64 6.84 14.94
C HIS A 127 0.77 7.31 14.56
N ALA A 128 1.01 8.61 14.47
CA ALA A 128 2.33 9.21 14.20
C ALA A 128 3.39 8.76 15.23
N HIS A 129 3.02 8.68 16.51
CA HIS A 129 3.89 8.12 17.54
C HIS A 129 4.21 6.63 17.30
N LEU A 130 3.26 5.83 16.82
CA LEU A 130 3.49 4.43 16.47
C LEU A 130 4.46 4.30 15.30
N VAL A 131 4.28 5.09 14.24
CA VAL A 131 5.18 5.11 13.07
C VAL A 131 6.61 5.43 13.51
N GLY A 132 6.79 6.49 14.31
CA GLY A 132 8.09 6.86 14.84
C GLY A 132 8.73 5.77 15.71
N PHE A 133 7.94 5.11 16.57
CA PHE A 133 8.42 4.02 17.41
C PHE A 133 8.76 2.76 16.59
N LEU A 134 7.99 2.48 15.54
CA LEU A 134 8.21 1.37 14.63
C LEU A 134 9.52 1.50 13.86
N LEU A 135 9.76 2.66 13.24
CA LEU A 135 11.00 2.90 12.49
C LEU A 135 12.25 2.78 13.38
N ARG A 136 12.19 3.30 14.62
CA ARG A 136 13.26 3.14 15.62
C ARG A 136 13.46 1.68 16.01
N THR A 137 12.38 0.93 16.20
CA THR A 137 12.43 -0.51 16.54
C THR A 137 12.98 -1.33 15.39
N ALA A 138 12.56 -1.03 14.15
CA ALA A 138 13.08 -1.65 12.94
C ALA A 138 14.58 -1.42 12.79
N ARG A 139 15.08 -0.18 13.00
CA ARG A 139 16.52 0.09 12.91
C ARG A 139 17.37 -0.61 13.96
N ARG A 140 16.79 -1.01 15.10
CA ARG A 140 17.51 -1.80 16.11
C ARG A 140 17.79 -3.24 15.68
N VAL A 141 17.09 -3.75 14.66
CA VAL A 141 17.19 -5.16 14.25
C VAL A 141 17.62 -5.34 12.81
N ALA A 142 17.51 -4.31 11.97
CA ALA A 142 17.92 -4.34 10.58
C ALA A 142 18.26 -2.93 10.08
N ARG A 143 18.90 -2.81 8.92
CA ARG A 143 18.85 -1.58 8.12
C ARG A 143 17.44 -1.37 7.60
N VAL A 144 17.03 -0.11 7.40
CA VAL A 144 15.66 0.22 6.99
C VAL A 144 15.71 1.14 5.78
N ALA A 145 14.79 0.95 4.85
CA ALA A 145 14.50 1.86 3.75
C ALA A 145 12.99 2.00 3.54
N ILE A 146 12.58 3.12 2.94
CA ILE A 146 11.21 3.32 2.45
C ILE A 146 11.27 3.30 0.92
N VAL A 147 10.46 2.46 0.27
CA VAL A 147 10.33 2.40 -1.20
C VAL A 147 8.87 2.59 -1.56
N SER A 148 8.51 3.79 -2.01
CA SER A 148 7.12 4.18 -2.29
C SER A 148 6.89 4.37 -3.79
N ASN A 149 5.70 3.97 -4.25
CA ASN A 149 5.19 4.27 -5.59
C ASN A 149 4.55 5.67 -5.70
N SER A 150 5.03 6.64 -4.93
CA SER A 150 4.62 8.04 -5.00
C SER A 150 5.65 8.90 -5.75
N LEU A 151 5.27 10.13 -6.10
CA LEU A 151 6.22 11.14 -6.60
C LEU A 151 6.90 11.85 -5.43
N SER A 152 8.17 12.24 -5.61
CA SER A 152 8.86 13.08 -4.64
C SER A 152 8.25 14.49 -4.61
N PRO A 153 8.11 15.14 -3.44
CA PRO A 153 8.47 14.69 -2.08
C PRO A 153 7.26 14.23 -1.25
N TRP A 154 6.45 13.29 -1.76
CA TRP A 154 5.19 12.89 -1.11
C TRP A 154 5.34 12.36 0.31
N VAL A 155 6.34 11.52 0.61
CA VAL A 155 6.54 10.92 1.95
C VAL A 155 6.76 12.02 2.99
N GLU A 156 7.66 12.96 2.73
CA GLU A 156 7.95 14.05 3.65
C GLU A 156 6.75 15.00 3.77
N ALA A 157 6.16 15.41 2.64
CA ALA A 157 5.06 16.36 2.60
C ALA A 157 3.79 15.79 3.28
N SER A 158 3.46 14.53 3.03
CA SER A 158 2.29 13.88 3.61
C SER A 158 2.47 13.62 5.10
N SER A 159 3.68 13.26 5.56
CA SER A 159 3.98 13.13 6.98
C SER A 159 3.84 14.45 7.73
N ALA A 160 4.46 15.53 7.24
CA ALA A 160 4.36 16.85 7.87
C ALA A 160 2.90 17.33 8.00
N ARG A 161 2.05 16.89 7.07
CA ARG A 161 0.65 17.28 6.99
C ARG A 161 -0.28 16.44 7.86
N TYR A 162 -0.05 15.13 7.93
CA TYR A 162 -1.02 14.16 8.44
C TYR A 162 -0.49 13.26 9.56
N LEU A 163 0.77 13.41 9.98
CA LEU A 163 1.34 12.74 11.15
C LEU A 163 1.76 13.77 12.21
N PRO A 164 0.78 14.39 12.92
CA PRO A 164 1.07 15.46 13.87
C PRO A 164 2.04 15.01 14.96
N GLY A 165 3.03 15.87 15.26
CA GLY A 165 4.04 15.61 16.28
C GLY A 165 5.19 14.71 15.84
N LEU A 166 5.18 14.18 14.61
CA LEU A 166 6.29 13.42 14.05
C LEU A 166 7.13 14.28 13.10
N ASP A 167 8.32 14.65 13.54
CA ASP A 167 9.39 15.13 12.66
C ASP A 167 10.00 13.93 11.90
N LEU A 168 9.34 13.52 10.82
CA LEU A 168 9.79 12.38 10.02
C LEU A 168 11.14 12.64 9.37
N GLU A 169 11.36 13.82 8.81
CA GLU A 169 12.63 14.12 8.13
C GLU A 169 13.81 14.04 9.11
N GLY A 170 13.68 14.64 10.29
CA GLY A 170 14.66 14.52 11.36
C GLY A 170 14.87 13.08 11.82
N LEU A 171 13.77 12.31 11.97
CA LEU A 171 13.82 10.90 12.35
C LEU A 171 14.55 10.04 11.32
N LEU A 172 14.22 10.18 10.03
CA LEU A 172 14.84 9.39 8.96
C LEU A 172 16.33 9.73 8.83
N ARG A 173 16.71 11.00 9.01
CA ARG A 173 18.11 11.43 9.05
C ARG A 173 18.87 10.83 10.24
N GLU A 174 18.26 10.85 11.43
CA GLU A 174 18.84 10.24 12.64
C GLU A 174 19.09 8.73 12.45
N LEU A 175 18.15 8.05 11.79
CA LEU A 175 18.14 6.59 11.63
C LEU A 175 18.88 6.10 10.37
N ASP A 176 19.39 7.02 9.54
CA ASP A 176 19.95 6.75 8.20
C ASP A 176 19.01 5.90 7.33
N VAL A 177 17.74 6.30 7.27
CA VAL A 177 16.71 5.64 6.46
C VAL A 177 16.52 6.38 5.14
N PRO A 178 16.97 5.84 4.00
CA PRO A 178 16.71 6.43 2.69
C PRO A 178 15.25 6.24 2.26
N ILE A 179 14.76 7.21 1.49
CA ILE A 179 13.49 7.14 0.76
C ILE A 179 13.80 6.93 -0.73
N TYR A 180 13.11 5.99 -1.36
CA TYR A 180 13.13 5.76 -2.80
C TYR A 180 11.73 6.01 -3.38
N TYR A 181 11.68 6.91 -4.37
CA TYR A 181 10.47 7.28 -5.09
C TYR A 181 10.39 6.53 -6.43
N ALA A 182 9.87 5.31 -6.38
CA ALA A 182 9.86 4.38 -7.50
C ALA A 182 9.08 4.93 -8.71
N ARG A 183 8.04 5.73 -8.47
CA ARG A 183 7.16 6.28 -9.53
C ARG A 183 7.90 7.08 -10.60
N ARG A 184 9.10 7.61 -10.29
CA ARG A 184 9.98 8.32 -11.24
C ARG A 184 10.39 7.46 -12.45
N HIS A 185 10.35 6.13 -12.33
CA HIS A 185 10.75 5.21 -13.38
C HIS A 185 9.65 4.97 -14.42
N LEU A 186 8.37 5.16 -14.08
CA LEU A 186 7.23 4.82 -14.94
C LEU A 186 7.32 5.36 -16.37
N PRO A 187 7.73 6.63 -16.62
CA PRO A 187 7.82 7.15 -17.97
C PRO A 187 8.82 6.41 -18.87
N ASN A 188 9.78 5.70 -18.26
CA ASN A 188 10.88 5.02 -18.95
C ASN A 188 10.74 3.48 -18.94
N ILE A 189 9.71 2.93 -18.29
CA ILE A 189 9.48 1.49 -18.27
C ILE A 189 8.79 1.09 -19.58
N PRO A 190 9.39 0.21 -20.40
CA PRO A 190 8.75 -0.27 -21.61
C PRO A 190 7.58 -1.18 -21.22
N VAL A 191 6.35 -0.74 -21.53
CA VAL A 191 5.14 -1.53 -21.27
C VAL A 191 4.67 -2.20 -22.56
N THR A 192 4.74 -3.54 -22.58
CA THR A 192 4.01 -4.35 -23.55
C THR A 192 2.62 -4.64 -23.01
N TYR A 193 1.61 -4.64 -23.86
CA TYR A 193 0.23 -4.92 -23.46
C TYR A 193 -0.24 -6.24 -24.06
N LYS A 194 -0.82 -7.09 -23.22
CA LYS A 194 -1.66 -8.21 -23.63
C LYS A 194 -3.09 -7.71 -23.74
N VAL A 195 -3.78 -8.16 -24.78
CA VAL A 195 -5.19 -7.83 -24.97
C VAL A 195 -6.02 -9.02 -24.50
N GLU A 196 -6.80 -8.80 -23.45
CA GLU A 196 -7.83 -9.72 -23.01
C GLU A 196 -9.15 -9.34 -23.69
N LYS A 197 -9.92 -10.35 -24.13
CA LYS A 197 -11.23 -10.16 -24.76
C LYS A 197 -12.21 -11.18 -24.22
N TRP A 198 -13.41 -10.72 -23.89
CA TRP A 198 -14.52 -11.57 -23.47
C TRP A 198 -15.86 -10.98 -23.88
N ASP A 199 -16.89 -11.82 -23.92
CA ASP A 199 -18.23 -11.42 -24.31
C ASP A 199 -19.13 -11.26 -23.08
N VAL A 200 -19.71 -10.08 -22.95
CA VAL A 200 -20.73 -9.75 -21.95
C VAL A 200 -22.12 -9.88 -22.55
N HIS A 201 -23.02 -10.59 -21.88
CA HIS A 201 -24.37 -10.87 -22.36
C HIS A 201 -25.42 -10.17 -21.50
N LEU A 202 -26.05 -9.12 -22.04
CA LEU A 202 -27.08 -8.35 -21.33
C LEU A 202 -28.44 -8.49 -22.02
N ASP A 203 -29.52 -8.71 -21.25
CA ASP A 203 -30.88 -8.68 -21.79
C ASP A 203 -31.54 -7.32 -21.51
N ARG A 204 -31.62 -6.49 -22.55
CA ARG A 204 -32.27 -5.17 -22.49
C ARG A 204 -33.68 -5.17 -23.08
N SER A 205 -34.24 -6.34 -23.38
CA SER A 205 -35.53 -6.46 -24.09
C SER A 205 -36.70 -5.92 -23.26
N SER A 206 -36.57 -5.90 -21.94
CA SER A 206 -37.55 -5.33 -21.00
C SER A 206 -37.42 -3.82 -20.77
N GLY A 207 -36.47 -3.15 -21.45
CA GLY A 207 -36.26 -1.71 -21.33
C GLY A 207 -35.35 -1.28 -20.17
N GLY A 208 -34.66 -2.21 -19.51
CA GLY A 208 -33.66 -1.90 -18.47
C GLY A 208 -32.54 -0.98 -18.97
N ARG A 209 -31.90 -0.25 -18.06
CA ARG A 209 -30.71 0.55 -18.37
C ARG A 209 -29.46 -0.33 -18.27
N ILE A 210 -28.55 -0.20 -19.24
CA ILE A 210 -27.25 -0.90 -19.17
C ILE A 210 -26.46 -0.43 -17.94
N GLY A 211 -26.51 0.87 -17.63
CA GLY A 211 -25.83 1.46 -16.47
C GLY A 211 -24.32 1.61 -16.69
N VAL A 212 -23.93 2.13 -17.87
CA VAL A 212 -22.52 2.36 -18.21
C VAL A 212 -22.40 3.70 -18.90
N ASP A 213 -21.51 4.55 -18.40
CA ASP A 213 -21.06 5.75 -19.07
C ASP A 213 -19.92 5.38 -20.03
N ILE A 214 -20.07 5.73 -21.30
CA ILE A 214 -19.13 5.40 -22.37
C ILE A 214 -18.62 6.66 -23.07
N ILE A 215 -17.34 6.65 -23.43
CA ILE A 215 -16.67 7.70 -24.19
C ILE A 215 -16.28 7.13 -25.55
N PRO A 216 -16.78 7.67 -26.67
CA PRO A 216 -16.36 7.25 -28.00
C PRO A 216 -14.88 7.57 -28.26
N GLU A 217 -14.17 6.60 -28.82
CA GLU A 217 -12.73 6.69 -29.10
C GLU A 217 -12.47 6.85 -30.60
N PHE A 218 -11.30 7.38 -30.96
CA PHE A 218 -10.92 7.62 -32.36
C PHE A 218 -10.84 6.35 -33.21
N ASP A 219 -10.61 5.20 -32.58
CA ASP A 219 -10.58 3.88 -33.23
C ASP A 219 -11.97 3.27 -33.45
N GLY A 220 -13.04 3.98 -33.06
CA GLY A 220 -14.43 3.53 -33.16
C GLY A 220 -14.92 2.69 -31.99
N SER A 221 -14.06 2.38 -31.01
CA SER A 221 -14.46 1.70 -29.77
C SER A 221 -15.14 2.65 -28.79
N LEU A 222 -15.72 2.08 -27.74
CA LEU A 222 -16.34 2.82 -26.64
C LEU A 222 -15.58 2.54 -25.35
N ALA A 223 -14.87 3.52 -24.80
CA ALA A 223 -14.22 3.40 -23.50
C ALA A 223 -15.24 3.51 -22.37
N VAL A 224 -15.20 2.58 -21.44
CA VAL A 224 -15.99 2.58 -20.21
C VAL A 224 -15.40 3.63 -19.27
N ALA A 225 -16.17 4.66 -18.97
CA ALA A 225 -15.78 5.69 -18.02
C ALA A 225 -16.27 5.37 -16.60
N ARG A 226 -17.47 4.80 -16.48
CA ARG A 226 -18.10 4.49 -15.20
C ARG A 226 -19.13 3.38 -15.35
N ILE A 227 -19.26 2.56 -14.31
CA ILE A 227 -20.37 1.62 -14.13
C ILE A 227 -21.34 2.21 -13.10
N GLU A 228 -22.63 2.26 -13.43
CA GLU A 228 -23.68 2.77 -12.55
C GLU A 228 -24.27 1.63 -11.71
N GLU A 229 -24.34 1.84 -10.38
CA GLU A 229 -24.95 0.90 -9.45
C GLU A 229 -26.41 0.61 -9.80
N GLY A 230 -26.79 -0.67 -9.73
CA GLY A 230 -28.13 -1.16 -10.07
C GLY A 230 -28.40 -1.32 -11.57
N GLY A 231 -27.45 -0.97 -12.44
CA GLY A 231 -27.50 -1.21 -13.88
C GLY A 231 -27.39 -2.68 -14.27
N LEU A 232 -27.70 -3.02 -15.53
CA LEU A 232 -27.49 -4.38 -16.04
C LEU A 232 -26.02 -4.79 -16.02
N MET A 233 -25.09 -3.87 -16.25
CA MET A 233 -23.65 -4.14 -16.20
C MET A 233 -23.15 -4.37 -14.77
N ASP A 234 -23.62 -3.59 -13.81
CA ASP A 234 -23.31 -3.81 -12.38
C ASP A 234 -23.77 -5.19 -11.92
N LYS A 235 -24.97 -5.63 -12.32
CA LYS A 235 -25.45 -6.99 -12.04
C LYS A 235 -24.61 -8.07 -12.71
N TRP A 236 -24.22 -7.86 -13.97
CA TRP A 236 -23.29 -8.76 -14.66
C TRP A 236 -21.97 -8.90 -13.90
N ASN A 237 -21.39 -7.77 -13.48
CA ASN A 237 -20.15 -7.72 -12.71
C ASN A 237 -20.25 -8.54 -11.41
N GLN A 238 -21.35 -8.40 -10.67
CA GLN A 238 -21.62 -9.15 -9.45
C GLN A 238 -21.77 -10.66 -9.70
N GLU A 239 -22.40 -11.06 -10.80
CA GLU A 239 -22.60 -12.45 -11.16
C GLU A 239 -21.34 -13.09 -11.76
N HIS A 240 -20.45 -12.31 -12.38
CA HIS A 240 -19.28 -12.77 -13.14
C HIS A 240 -17.99 -12.03 -12.71
N PRO A 241 -17.50 -12.25 -11.47
CA PRO A 241 -16.36 -11.52 -10.92
C PRO A 241 -15.05 -11.72 -11.71
N ASP A 242 -14.89 -12.85 -12.40
CA ASP A 242 -13.70 -13.11 -13.24
C ASP A 242 -13.75 -12.41 -14.61
N GLN A 243 -14.90 -11.83 -14.98
CA GLN A 243 -15.15 -11.14 -16.25
C GLN A 243 -15.74 -9.75 -16.02
N GLU A 244 -15.43 -9.18 -14.87
CA GLU A 244 -15.93 -7.89 -14.44
C GLU A 244 -15.47 -6.80 -15.41
N VAL A 245 -16.39 -5.92 -15.79
CA VAL A 245 -16.10 -4.73 -16.60
C VAL A 245 -15.82 -3.54 -15.70
N HIS A 246 -14.70 -2.87 -15.90
CA HIS A 246 -14.25 -1.73 -15.11
C HIS A 246 -14.07 -0.47 -15.96
N PRO A 247 -14.05 0.73 -15.33
CA PRO A 247 -13.52 1.93 -15.98
C PRO A 247 -12.14 1.67 -16.62
N GLY A 248 -11.97 2.11 -17.86
CA GLY A 248 -10.77 1.87 -18.67
C GLY A 248 -10.90 0.72 -19.68
N ASP A 249 -11.84 -0.20 -19.47
CA ASP A 249 -12.20 -1.22 -20.47
C ASP A 249 -12.84 -0.57 -21.69
N ARG A 250 -12.88 -1.31 -22.80
CA ARG A 250 -13.46 -0.79 -24.04
C ARG A 250 -14.38 -1.81 -24.69
N PHE A 251 -15.49 -1.34 -25.27
CA PHE A 251 -16.36 -2.15 -26.10
C PHE A 251 -15.88 -2.06 -27.55
N SER A 252 -15.45 -3.19 -28.11
CA SER A 252 -14.99 -3.27 -29.51
C SER A 252 -16.06 -3.76 -30.49
N GLU A 253 -17.05 -4.49 -30.00
CA GLU A 253 -18.11 -5.06 -30.83
C GLU A 253 -19.41 -5.20 -30.02
N VAL A 254 -20.55 -4.97 -30.68
CA VAL A 254 -21.87 -5.25 -30.11
C VAL A 254 -22.69 -6.02 -31.16
N ASN A 255 -23.14 -7.22 -30.82
CA ASN A 255 -23.93 -8.09 -31.70
C ASN A 255 -23.31 -8.33 -33.09
N GLY A 256 -21.99 -8.47 -33.18
CA GLY A 256 -21.29 -8.66 -34.47
C GLY A 256 -20.97 -7.36 -35.21
N SER A 257 -21.39 -6.19 -34.70
CA SER A 257 -21.06 -4.89 -35.28
C SER A 257 -19.90 -4.24 -34.54
N SER A 258 -18.87 -3.81 -35.26
CA SER A 258 -17.77 -2.95 -34.76
C SER A 258 -18.00 -1.46 -35.05
N GLN A 259 -19.13 -1.11 -35.67
CA GLN A 259 -19.48 0.26 -36.02
C GLN A 259 -20.79 0.68 -35.34
N HIS A 260 -20.95 1.99 -35.13
CA HIS A 260 -22.16 2.57 -34.52
C HIS A 260 -22.55 1.90 -33.19
N LEU A 261 -21.55 1.49 -32.39
CA LEU A 261 -21.73 0.71 -31.17
C LEU A 261 -22.75 1.34 -30.20
N THR A 262 -22.72 2.67 -30.04
CA THR A 262 -23.66 3.40 -29.19
C THR A 262 -25.12 3.21 -29.63
N ALA A 263 -25.39 3.20 -30.94
CA ALA A 263 -26.72 2.97 -31.46
C ALA A 263 -27.17 1.52 -31.21
N GLU A 264 -26.25 0.57 -31.33
CA GLU A 264 -26.53 -0.84 -31.07
C GLU A 264 -26.86 -1.10 -29.59
N CYS A 265 -26.07 -0.54 -28.67
CA CYS A 265 -26.35 -0.58 -27.22
C CYS A 265 -27.69 0.08 -26.86
N ARG A 266 -28.16 1.05 -27.66
CA ARG A 266 -29.43 1.76 -27.42
C ARG A 266 -30.68 0.96 -27.79
N LYS A 267 -30.57 -0.09 -28.60
CA LYS A 267 -31.70 -0.95 -28.99
C LYS A 267 -32.21 -1.77 -27.79
N MET A 268 -33.53 -2.00 -27.75
CA MET A 268 -34.18 -2.87 -26.75
C MET A 268 -34.10 -4.34 -27.21
N GLN A 269 -32.95 -4.95 -26.99
CA GLN A 269 -32.66 -6.31 -27.43
C GLN A 269 -31.66 -6.98 -26.48
N ARG A 270 -31.37 -8.26 -26.74
CA ARG A 270 -30.20 -8.92 -26.17
C ARG A 270 -28.93 -8.38 -26.82
N LEU A 271 -27.94 -8.10 -25.99
CA LEU A 271 -26.66 -7.55 -26.39
C LEU A 271 -25.57 -8.55 -26.04
N ARG A 272 -24.78 -8.96 -27.04
CA ARG A 272 -23.46 -9.55 -26.89
C ARG A 272 -22.45 -8.44 -27.10
N ILE A 273 -21.83 -7.97 -26.03
CA ILE A 273 -20.84 -6.90 -26.04
C ILE A 273 -19.47 -7.53 -25.90
N THR A 274 -18.62 -7.42 -26.91
CA THR A 274 -17.22 -7.86 -26.81
C THR A 274 -16.42 -6.75 -26.15
N VAL A 275 -16.02 -7.02 -24.90
CA VAL A 275 -15.15 -6.16 -24.10
C VAL A 275 -13.70 -6.50 -24.42
N TYR A 276 -12.86 -5.48 -24.48
CA TYR A 276 -11.42 -5.64 -24.55
C TYR A 276 -10.74 -4.81 -23.46
N ARG A 277 -9.73 -5.42 -22.83
CA ARG A 277 -8.87 -4.81 -21.81
C ARG A 277 -7.42 -4.93 -22.25
N ALA A 278 -6.72 -3.79 -22.30
CA ALA A 278 -5.28 -3.77 -22.50
C ALA A 278 -4.61 -3.91 -21.13
N VAL A 279 -4.16 -5.13 -20.81
CA VAL A 279 -3.46 -5.42 -19.56
C VAL A 279 -1.97 -5.34 -19.82
N PRO A 280 -1.19 -4.57 -19.06
CA PRO A 280 0.25 -4.58 -19.21
C PRO A 280 0.76 -6.00 -18.90
N ASP A 281 1.64 -6.55 -19.75
CA ASP A 281 2.23 -7.89 -19.61
C ASP A 281 2.97 -8.03 -18.28
N ARG A 282 3.50 -6.91 -17.80
CA ARG A 282 4.06 -6.73 -16.48
C ARG A 282 3.57 -5.42 -15.90
N ASP A 283 3.12 -5.45 -14.66
CA ASP A 283 2.73 -4.23 -13.96
C ASP A 283 3.94 -3.26 -13.89
N PRO A 284 3.83 -2.06 -14.51
CA PRO A 284 4.93 -1.09 -14.50
C PRO A 284 5.24 -0.56 -13.10
N TYR A 285 4.29 -0.59 -12.16
CA TYR A 285 4.51 -0.19 -10.77
C TYR A 285 5.33 -1.24 -9.99
N VAL A 286 5.17 -2.52 -10.32
CA VAL A 286 6.04 -3.60 -9.81
C VAL A 286 7.45 -3.37 -10.33
N GLU A 287 7.61 -3.14 -11.64
CA GLU A 287 8.95 -2.92 -12.22
C GLU A 287 9.62 -1.66 -11.65
N ALA A 288 8.86 -0.58 -11.46
CA ALA A 288 9.36 0.64 -10.84
C ALA A 288 9.90 0.39 -9.43
N LYS A 289 9.13 -0.30 -8.57
CA LYS A 289 9.61 -0.68 -7.23
C LYS A 289 10.81 -1.60 -7.32
N ARG A 290 10.80 -2.57 -8.24
CA ARG A 290 11.90 -3.52 -8.42
C ARG A 290 13.23 -2.80 -8.68
N ILE A 291 13.23 -1.79 -9.57
CA ILE A 291 14.43 -0.99 -9.88
C ILE A 291 15.00 -0.32 -8.62
N ASP A 292 14.17 0.35 -7.83
CA ASP A 292 14.63 1.04 -6.62
C ASP A 292 14.94 0.07 -5.46
N MET A 293 14.27 -1.09 -5.38
CA MET A 293 14.63 -2.17 -4.46
C MET A 293 16.00 -2.77 -4.78
N VAL A 294 16.36 -2.94 -6.06
CA VAL A 294 17.73 -3.32 -6.46
C VAL A 294 18.73 -2.27 -5.98
N ALA A 295 18.47 -0.98 -6.25
CA ALA A 295 19.35 0.10 -5.82
C ALA A 295 19.50 0.16 -4.29
N CYS A 296 18.42 -0.09 -3.55
CA CYS A 296 18.40 -0.21 -2.09
C CYS A 296 19.28 -1.36 -1.60
N LEU A 297 19.08 -2.57 -2.12
CA LEU A 297 19.88 -3.73 -1.73
C LEU A 297 21.35 -3.58 -2.12
N GLU A 298 21.67 -2.99 -3.27
CA GLU A 298 23.05 -2.67 -3.67
C GLU A 298 23.70 -1.67 -2.72
N LYS A 299 22.97 -0.64 -2.27
CA LYS A 299 23.47 0.34 -1.28
C LYS A 299 23.85 -0.36 0.02
N PHE A 300 23.07 -1.32 0.48
CA PHE A 300 23.29 -1.97 1.77
C PHE A 300 24.26 -3.16 1.70
N TYR A 301 24.03 -4.12 0.81
CA TYR A 301 24.86 -5.33 0.74
C TYR A 301 26.14 -5.15 -0.08
N GLY A 302 26.21 -4.10 -0.91
CA GLY A 302 27.32 -3.88 -1.84
C GLY A 302 27.30 -4.84 -3.03
N ARG A 303 28.07 -4.52 -4.08
CA ARG A 303 28.15 -5.32 -5.32
C ARG A 303 28.83 -6.68 -5.16
N HIS A 304 29.60 -6.87 -4.09
CA HIS A 304 30.30 -8.12 -3.79
C HIS A 304 29.74 -8.71 -2.50
N GLN A 305 28.71 -9.56 -2.65
CA GLN A 305 27.97 -10.18 -1.56
C GLN A 305 28.89 -11.08 -0.71
N LYS A 306 29.41 -10.55 0.39
CA LYS A 306 30.27 -11.30 1.33
C LYS A 306 29.45 -12.19 2.28
N TRP A 307 28.18 -11.87 2.49
CA TRP A 307 27.26 -12.54 3.40
C TRP A 307 25.88 -12.75 2.77
N ARG A 308 25.11 -13.70 3.32
CA ARG A 308 23.75 -14.05 2.88
C ARG A 308 22.82 -12.85 3.10
N GLN A 309 22.02 -12.48 2.11
CA GLN A 309 21.02 -11.42 2.25
C GLN A 309 19.81 -11.91 3.05
N ASN A 310 19.21 -11.02 3.83
CA ASN A 310 17.98 -11.26 4.58
C ASN A 310 17.10 -10.02 4.51
N VAL A 311 16.07 -10.13 3.68
CA VAL A 311 15.22 -9.00 3.33
C VAL A 311 13.80 -9.26 3.82
N LEU A 312 13.25 -8.30 4.56
CA LEU A 312 11.86 -8.25 4.99
C LEU A 312 11.17 -7.08 4.29
N SER A 313 10.25 -7.37 3.37
CA SER A 313 9.40 -6.35 2.74
C SER A 313 8.07 -6.27 3.45
N ILE A 314 7.62 -5.06 3.78
CA ILE A 314 6.37 -4.81 4.50
C ILE A 314 5.57 -3.77 3.72
N GLY A 315 4.34 -4.12 3.37
CA GLY A 315 3.39 -3.18 2.79
C GLY A 315 2.01 -3.80 2.56
N ASP A 316 1.04 -2.97 2.19
CA ASP A 316 -0.36 -3.33 1.98
C ASP A 316 -0.63 -3.93 0.59
N ALA A 317 0.20 -3.62 -0.40
CA ALA A 317 -0.04 -4.01 -1.78
C ALA A 317 0.81 -5.22 -2.21
N CYS A 318 0.28 -6.00 -3.16
CA CYS A 318 1.04 -7.09 -3.77
C CYS A 318 2.26 -6.58 -4.57
N THR A 319 2.28 -5.30 -4.94
CA THR A 319 3.29 -4.68 -5.79
C THR A 319 4.71 -4.79 -5.22
N GLU A 320 4.91 -4.39 -3.95
CA GLU A 320 6.21 -4.49 -3.25
C GLU A 320 6.68 -5.92 -3.08
N GLN A 321 5.76 -6.84 -2.81
CA GLN A 321 6.09 -8.24 -2.57
C GLN A 321 6.53 -8.92 -3.86
N GLN A 322 5.81 -8.66 -4.95
CA GLN A 322 6.18 -9.16 -6.25
C GLN A 322 7.54 -8.57 -6.66
N ALA A 323 7.72 -7.26 -6.50
CA ALA A 323 8.97 -6.58 -6.81
C ALA A 323 10.16 -7.20 -6.07
N ILE A 324 10.09 -7.37 -4.74
CA ILE A 324 11.23 -7.91 -3.98
C ILE A 324 11.50 -9.38 -4.29
N LYS A 325 10.45 -10.18 -4.52
CA LYS A 325 10.58 -11.59 -4.90
C LYS A 325 11.31 -11.71 -6.23
N GLU A 326 10.97 -10.89 -7.21
CA GLU A 326 11.65 -10.84 -8.51
C GLU A 326 13.12 -10.42 -8.35
N VAL A 327 13.43 -9.39 -7.55
CA VAL A 327 14.83 -9.00 -7.26
C VAL A 327 15.67 -10.17 -6.73
N LEU A 328 15.12 -10.90 -5.77
CA LEU A 328 15.86 -11.96 -5.08
C LEU A 328 15.93 -13.26 -5.89
N GLN A 329 14.99 -13.49 -6.82
CA GLN A 329 15.05 -14.59 -7.79
C GLN A 329 16.07 -14.33 -8.90
N ASP A 330 16.16 -13.10 -9.41
CA ASP A 330 17.08 -12.70 -10.49
C ASP A 330 18.56 -12.65 -10.06
N SER A 331 18.84 -12.72 -8.75
CA SER A 331 20.18 -12.60 -8.18
C SER A 331 21.17 -13.71 -8.58
N GLY A 332 20.75 -14.71 -9.38
CA GLY A 332 21.65 -15.60 -10.13
C GLY A 332 22.58 -16.49 -9.29
N VAL A 333 22.36 -16.63 -7.98
CA VAL A 333 23.18 -17.47 -7.11
C VAL A 333 22.87 -18.94 -7.39
N ALA A 334 23.69 -19.55 -8.24
CA ALA A 334 23.71 -20.99 -8.48
C ALA A 334 23.90 -21.73 -7.13
N SER A 335 22.81 -22.33 -6.67
CA SER A 335 22.66 -23.29 -5.58
C SER A 335 23.95 -23.98 -5.09
N THR A 336 24.59 -23.39 -4.09
CA THR A 336 24.79 -24.12 -2.83
C THR A 336 23.75 -23.59 -1.85
N SER A 337 22.94 -24.47 -1.24
CA SER A 337 21.71 -24.09 -0.52
C SER A 337 21.94 -23.09 0.63
N GLU A 338 23.14 -23.01 1.16
CA GLU A 338 23.47 -22.22 2.36
C GLU A 338 23.58 -20.71 2.13
N ARG A 339 23.74 -20.22 0.89
CA ARG A 339 23.96 -18.78 0.60
C ARG A 339 22.83 -18.09 -0.18
N ARG A 340 21.71 -18.77 -0.43
CA ARG A 340 20.53 -18.18 -1.09
C ARG A 340 19.97 -17.02 -0.26
N PRO A 341 19.65 -15.85 -0.85
CA PRO A 341 18.96 -14.76 -0.16
C PRO A 341 17.68 -15.23 0.55
N LEU A 342 17.42 -14.71 1.75
CA LEU A 342 16.14 -14.87 2.42
C LEU A 342 15.18 -13.77 1.96
N CYS A 343 14.01 -14.18 1.49
CA CYS A 343 12.92 -13.30 1.10
C CYS A 343 11.76 -13.50 2.07
N LYS A 344 11.43 -12.46 2.82
CA LYS A 344 10.29 -12.46 3.75
C LYS A 344 9.36 -11.32 3.39
N THR A 345 8.07 -11.59 3.39
CA THR A 345 7.07 -10.56 3.12
C THR A 345 6.00 -10.53 4.20
N VAL A 346 5.51 -9.32 4.49
CA VAL A 346 4.36 -9.10 5.36
C VAL A 346 3.39 -8.20 4.59
N ASN A 347 2.24 -8.76 4.27
CA ASN A 347 1.12 -8.08 3.65
C ASN A 347 0.23 -7.50 4.74
N LEU A 348 0.11 -6.19 4.75
CA LEU A 348 -0.89 -5.50 5.55
C LEU A 348 -2.24 -5.52 4.82
N ILE A 349 -3.29 -5.20 5.55
CA ILE A 349 -4.66 -5.10 5.05
C ILE A 349 -4.72 -4.00 3.98
N ASP A 350 -5.25 -4.33 2.81
CA ASP A 350 -5.52 -3.37 1.73
C ASP A 350 -6.60 -2.37 2.16
N THR A 351 -6.35 -1.07 1.97
CA THR A 351 -7.25 0.04 2.35
C THR A 351 -7.72 0.01 3.82
N PRO A 352 -6.82 -0.02 4.81
CA PRO A 352 -7.19 -0.19 6.20
C PRO A 352 -7.86 1.06 6.78
N THR A 353 -8.72 0.87 7.77
CA THR A 353 -9.09 1.96 8.68
C THR A 353 -7.88 2.40 9.51
N LEU A 354 -7.91 3.61 10.08
CA LEU A 354 -6.85 4.09 10.97
C LEU A 354 -6.59 3.15 12.16
N GLU A 355 -7.64 2.54 12.70
CA GLU A 355 -7.54 1.61 13.83
C GLU A 355 -6.85 0.31 13.43
N GLN A 356 -7.28 -0.30 12.32
CA GLN A 356 -6.67 -1.51 11.76
C GLN A 356 -5.18 -1.29 11.49
N LEU A 357 -4.81 -0.24 10.75
CA LEU A 357 -3.40 0.03 10.46
C LEU A 357 -2.59 0.25 11.75
N SER A 358 -3.16 0.97 12.71
CA SER A 358 -2.50 1.15 14.02
C SER A 358 -2.29 -0.17 14.76
N ASN A 359 -3.22 -1.12 14.65
CA ASN A 359 -3.08 -2.46 15.25
C ASN A 359 -2.04 -3.30 14.52
N GLU A 360 -1.99 -3.24 13.19
CA GLU A 360 -0.96 -3.89 12.38
C GLU A 360 0.45 -3.38 12.74
N LEU A 361 0.63 -2.05 12.90
CA LEU A 361 1.92 -1.50 13.33
C LEU A 361 2.32 -1.95 14.74
N ARG A 362 1.36 -2.09 15.67
CA ARG A 362 1.61 -2.64 17.02
C ARG A 362 2.02 -4.09 16.98
N ILE A 363 1.45 -4.88 16.07
CA ILE A 363 1.85 -6.25 15.82
C ILE A 363 3.29 -6.27 15.31
N LEU A 364 3.61 -5.49 14.29
CA LEU A 364 4.98 -5.39 13.76
C LEU A 364 6.00 -5.04 14.86
N LEU A 365 5.68 -4.08 15.73
CA LEU A 365 6.54 -3.68 16.85
C LEU A 365 6.97 -4.85 17.75
N VAL A 366 6.07 -5.82 17.97
CA VAL A 366 6.35 -7.00 18.81
C VAL A 366 7.19 -8.04 18.06
N TRP A 367 6.97 -8.18 16.74
CA TRP A 367 7.45 -9.32 15.97
C TRP A 367 8.63 -9.04 15.06
N LEU A 368 8.97 -7.78 14.78
CA LEU A 368 10.06 -7.41 13.88
C LEU A 368 11.37 -8.16 14.16
N SER A 369 11.80 -8.22 15.43
CA SER A 369 13.02 -8.94 15.81
C SER A 369 12.96 -10.44 15.47
N HIS A 370 11.81 -11.07 15.72
CA HIS A 370 11.61 -12.49 15.45
C HIS A 370 11.57 -12.78 13.95
N MET A 371 10.84 -11.94 13.19
CA MET A 371 10.75 -12.05 11.73
C MET A 371 12.12 -11.88 11.07
N VAL A 372 12.92 -10.91 11.52
CA VAL A 372 14.28 -10.71 11.00
C VAL A 372 15.18 -11.91 11.32
N GLN A 373 15.14 -12.43 12.56
CA GLN A 373 15.99 -13.57 12.96
C GLN A 373 15.56 -14.92 12.40
N TYR A 374 14.32 -15.04 11.91
CA TYR A 374 13.82 -16.27 11.33
C TYR A 374 14.67 -16.69 10.12
N HIS A 375 15.09 -17.95 10.05
CA HIS A 375 16.14 -18.38 9.12
C HIS A 375 15.59 -18.95 7.78
N LYS A 376 14.28 -18.80 7.52
CA LYS A 376 13.60 -19.25 6.30
C LYS A 376 12.81 -18.11 5.66
N ASP A 377 12.47 -18.32 4.38
CA ASP A 377 11.52 -17.47 3.65
C ASP A 377 10.12 -17.62 4.26
N PHE A 378 9.32 -16.56 4.21
CA PHE A 378 7.90 -16.64 4.53
C PHE A 378 7.11 -15.52 3.85
N ASP A 379 5.80 -15.73 3.70
CA ASP A 379 4.84 -14.74 3.22
C ASP A 379 3.68 -14.64 4.20
N LEU A 380 3.69 -13.61 5.05
CA LEU A 380 2.69 -13.41 6.09
C LEU A 380 1.60 -12.47 5.57
N PHE A 381 0.33 -12.83 5.73
CA PHE A 381 -0.81 -11.99 5.38
C PHE A 381 -1.57 -11.62 6.66
N MET A 382 -1.84 -10.33 6.87
CA MET A 382 -2.62 -9.84 8.01
C MET A 382 -4.14 -9.83 7.77
N ASP A 383 -4.58 -10.27 6.59
CA ASP A 383 -5.99 -10.45 6.25
C ASP A 383 -6.68 -11.40 7.26
N GLY A 384 -7.73 -10.92 7.93
CA GLY A 384 -8.50 -11.70 8.92
C GLY A 384 -8.29 -11.31 10.38
N LEU A 385 -7.55 -10.23 10.67
CA LEU A 385 -7.52 -9.65 12.02
C LEU A 385 -8.90 -9.17 12.49
N ASP A 386 -9.79 -8.74 11.58
CA ASP A 386 -11.16 -8.32 11.92
C ASP A 386 -12.05 -9.47 12.38
N ASP A 387 -11.98 -10.64 11.73
CA ASP A 387 -12.71 -11.83 12.18
C ASP A 387 -12.19 -12.29 13.56
N LEU A 388 -10.88 -12.16 13.76
CA LEU A 388 -10.23 -12.43 15.04
C LEU A 388 -10.69 -11.43 16.11
N GLU A 389 -10.76 -10.12 15.80
CA GLU A 389 -11.28 -9.06 16.68
C GLU A 389 -12.78 -9.25 16.96
N ALA A 390 -13.60 -9.52 15.95
CA ALA A 390 -15.04 -9.76 16.09
C ALA A 390 -15.36 -11.03 16.90
N GLU A 391 -14.59 -12.10 16.75
CA GLU A 391 -14.68 -13.28 17.63
C GLU A 391 -14.20 -12.99 19.06
N LEU A 392 -13.20 -12.10 19.22
CA LEU A 392 -12.66 -11.70 20.51
C LEU A 392 -13.65 -10.83 21.31
N PHE A 393 -14.35 -9.90 20.65
CA PHE A 393 -15.29 -8.97 21.30
C PHE A 393 -16.74 -9.47 21.36
N LYS A 394 -17.14 -10.51 20.61
CA LYS A 394 -18.43 -11.21 20.82
C LYS A 394 -18.47 -12.10 22.06
N LYS A 395 -17.33 -12.37 22.70
CA LYS A 395 -17.21 -13.21 23.91
C LYS A 395 -16.83 -12.44 25.18
N ALA A 396 -16.89 -11.11 25.16
CA ALA A 396 -16.71 -10.27 26.35
C ALA A 396 -18.04 -9.97 27.04
#